data_AF-A0A542S9L8-F1
#
_entry.id   AF-A0A542S9L8-F1
#
_cell.length_a   1.000
_cell.length_b   1.000
_cell.length_c   1.000
_cell.angle_alpha   90.00
_cell.angle_beta   90.00
_cell.angle_gamma   90.00
#
_symmetry.space_group_name_H-M   'P 1'
#
loop_
_entity.id
_entity.type
_entity.pdbx_description
1 polymer ?
#
loop_
_entity_poly.entity_id
_entity_poly.type
_entity_poly.pdbx_seq_one_letter_code
_entity_poly.pdbx_strand_id
1 'polypeptide(L)'
;MWGIVASFEQRADGDAELTATWERAVDRLTVRRGAPAPLVRTVLANALSIVSFGEVTDIEFLAQLVAQLGGRQVAEFQDQALVSVEGEDRELTTALARALGERAWGLQGGAAGTLDLRERPDLVAVCAEAVTWLMTVGDAAAQVPAITDLDALLAVFRDGGVLEWRALTGATRAEPWSGIIDKHLAMLDPEVHVAEARSLQAVSEMIRRIVEDDERAAIAAHIRNAIAETGLTQREFAALVGTSSSRLSTYVTGSVTPSAAMLLRINRAARRARRGGAGD
;
A
#
# COMPACT_ATOMS: atom_id res chain seq x y z
N MET A 1 21.22 -0.08 -3.17
CA MET A 1 21.05 1.38 -3.38
C MET A 1 22.17 1.99 -4.21
N TRP A 2 23.45 1.68 -3.95
CA TRP A 2 24.56 2.17 -4.79
C TRP A 2 24.34 1.77 -6.25
N GLY A 3 24.27 2.76 -7.14
CA GLY A 3 24.14 2.55 -8.59
C GLY A 3 22.77 2.85 -9.21
N ILE A 4 21.67 2.90 -8.44
CA ILE A 4 20.34 3.19 -9.03
C ILE A 4 20.31 4.57 -9.68
N VAL A 5 20.74 5.60 -8.93
CA VAL A 5 20.79 6.98 -9.42
C VAL A 5 21.75 7.11 -10.61
N ALA A 6 22.96 6.56 -10.49
CA ALA A 6 23.96 6.63 -11.56
C ALA A 6 23.49 5.89 -12.83
N SER A 7 22.84 4.73 -12.69
CA SER A 7 22.26 3.97 -13.80
C SER A 7 21.11 4.72 -14.47
N PHE A 8 20.27 5.41 -13.69
CA PHE A 8 19.25 6.30 -14.24
C PHE A 8 19.88 7.47 -14.99
N GLU A 9 20.80 8.22 -14.36
CA GLU A 9 21.43 9.41 -14.96
C GLU A 9 22.20 9.07 -16.24
N GLN A 10 22.89 7.93 -16.27
CA GLN A 10 23.57 7.45 -17.47
C GLN A 10 22.60 7.13 -18.62
N ARG A 11 21.41 6.58 -18.32
CA ARG A 11 20.41 6.24 -19.35
C ARG A 11 19.56 7.43 -19.77
N ALA A 12 19.37 8.40 -18.88
CA ALA A 12 18.69 9.66 -19.18
C ALA A 12 19.59 10.61 -20.01
N ASP A 13 20.90 10.37 -20.05
CA ASP A 13 21.83 11.11 -20.89
C ASP A 13 21.43 11.00 -22.37
N GLY A 14 21.09 12.14 -22.98
CA GLY A 14 20.55 12.21 -24.35
C GLY A 14 19.03 12.39 -24.44
N ASP A 15 18.28 12.23 -23.34
CA ASP A 15 16.87 12.60 -23.23
C ASP A 15 16.73 13.90 -22.42
N ALA A 16 16.59 15.01 -23.15
CA ALA A 16 16.51 16.34 -22.55
C ALA A 16 15.27 16.54 -21.67
N GLU A 17 14.14 15.90 -22.00
CA GLU A 17 12.90 16.03 -21.24
C GLU A 17 12.95 15.24 -19.94
N LEU A 18 13.46 14.00 -20.00
CA LEU A 18 13.66 13.16 -18.83
C LEU A 18 14.69 13.78 -17.88
N THR A 19 15.80 14.31 -18.43
CA THR A 19 16.83 15.01 -17.65
C THR A 19 16.25 16.26 -16.95
N ALA A 20 15.50 17.09 -17.68
CA ALA A 20 14.87 18.27 -17.08
C ALA A 20 13.82 17.91 -16.01
N THR A 21 13.11 16.79 -16.17
CA THR A 21 12.15 16.29 -15.17
C THR A 21 12.87 15.80 -13.91
N TRP A 22 13.96 15.07 -14.07
CA TRP A 22 14.83 14.65 -12.98
C TRP A 22 15.40 15.83 -12.19
N GLU A 23 16.00 16.82 -12.86
CA GLU A 23 16.60 17.99 -12.22
C GLU A 23 15.56 18.80 -11.43
N ARG A 24 14.40 19.08 -12.03
CA ARG A 24 13.28 19.77 -11.35
C ARG A 24 12.83 19.03 -10.09
N ALA A 25 12.79 17.70 -10.13
CA ALA A 25 12.37 16.89 -8.98
C ALA A 25 13.40 16.93 -7.86
N VAL A 26 14.68 16.75 -8.19
CA VAL A 26 15.78 16.80 -7.23
C VAL A 26 15.84 18.19 -6.55
N ASP A 27 15.68 19.27 -7.31
CA ASP A 27 15.64 20.63 -6.78
C ASP A 27 14.48 20.85 -5.81
N ARG A 28 13.29 20.30 -6.08
CA ARG A 28 12.13 20.44 -5.19
C ARG A 28 12.22 19.54 -3.96
N LEU A 29 12.87 18.38 -4.08
CA LEU A 29 13.08 17.44 -2.96
C LEU A 29 14.05 17.97 -1.91
N THR A 30 15.05 18.78 -2.30
CA THR A 30 15.97 19.42 -1.33
C THR A 30 15.29 20.42 -0.40
N VAL A 31 14.04 20.81 -0.68
CA VAL A 31 13.26 21.81 0.07
C VAL A 31 12.29 21.18 1.10
N ARG A 32 11.98 19.87 1.03
CA ARG A 32 10.97 19.21 1.90
C ARG A 32 11.57 18.41 3.06
N ARG A 33 10.98 18.49 4.26
CA ARG A 33 11.36 17.72 5.47
C ARG A 33 10.60 16.39 5.54
N GLY A 34 11.29 15.31 5.92
CA GLY A 34 10.64 14.04 6.33
C GLY A 34 11.48 12.77 6.13
N ALA A 35 12.32 12.72 5.09
CA ALA A 35 13.21 11.59 4.79
C ALA A 35 14.61 12.08 4.36
N PRO A 36 15.67 11.25 4.46
CA PRO A 36 16.98 11.62 3.94
C PRO A 36 16.89 11.88 2.43
N ALA A 37 17.29 13.07 1.98
CA ALA A 37 17.27 13.43 0.55
C ALA A 37 17.91 12.36 -0.39
N PRO A 38 18.99 11.65 -0.01
CA PRO A 38 19.54 10.57 -0.84
C PRO A 38 18.59 9.39 -1.07
N LEU A 39 17.75 9.05 -0.08
CA LEU A 39 16.80 7.95 -0.17
C LEU A 39 15.68 8.29 -1.14
N VAL A 40 15.07 9.47 -0.98
CA VAL A 40 13.98 9.92 -1.85
C VAL A 40 14.47 10.07 -3.29
N ARG A 41 15.69 10.57 -3.49
CA ARG A 41 16.35 10.63 -4.82
C ARG A 41 16.53 9.24 -5.43
N THR A 42 16.89 8.24 -4.63
CA THR A 42 17.03 6.85 -5.10
C THR A 42 15.69 6.26 -5.53
N VAL A 43 14.64 6.49 -4.73
CA VAL A 43 13.28 6.02 -5.04
C VAL A 43 12.73 6.72 -6.29
N LEU A 44 12.96 8.03 -6.42
CA LEU A 44 12.60 8.80 -7.61
C LEU A 44 13.29 8.27 -8.87
N ALA A 45 14.61 8.04 -8.82
CA ALA A 45 15.36 7.50 -9.94
C ALA A 45 14.78 6.14 -10.38
N ASN A 46 14.47 5.25 -9.43
CA ASN A 46 13.83 3.99 -9.73
C ASN A 46 12.43 4.16 -10.35
N ALA A 47 11.60 5.06 -9.82
CA ALA A 47 10.27 5.33 -10.36
C ALA A 47 10.34 5.82 -11.82
N LEU A 48 11.19 6.82 -12.10
CA LEU A 48 11.38 7.35 -13.46
C LEU A 48 11.98 6.29 -14.38
N SER A 49 12.93 5.46 -13.90
CA SER A 49 13.45 4.34 -14.69
C SER A 49 12.36 3.35 -15.11
N ILE A 50 11.43 3.01 -14.21
CA ILE A 50 10.33 2.08 -14.51
C ILE A 50 9.37 2.68 -15.55
N VAL A 51 9.09 3.99 -15.43
CA VAL A 51 8.21 4.72 -16.36
C VAL A 51 8.85 4.85 -17.74
N SER A 52 10.13 5.23 -17.82
CA SER A 52 10.80 5.59 -19.06
C SER A 52 11.45 4.41 -19.79
N PHE A 53 11.97 3.42 -19.06
CA PHE A 53 12.72 2.30 -19.62
C PHE A 53 12.03 0.96 -19.32
N GLY A 54 11.66 0.74 -18.06
CA GLY A 54 10.89 -0.42 -17.64
C GLY A 54 11.62 -1.75 -17.83
N GLU A 55 12.95 -1.75 -17.74
CA GLU A 55 13.78 -2.94 -17.91
C GLU A 55 13.72 -3.84 -16.67
N VAL A 56 14.13 -5.10 -16.80
CA VAL A 56 14.14 -6.05 -15.66
C VAL A 56 15.00 -5.52 -14.50
N THR A 57 16.13 -4.88 -14.81
CA THR A 57 17.01 -4.28 -13.80
C THR A 57 16.31 -3.20 -12.98
N ASP A 58 15.35 -2.48 -13.56
CA ASP A 58 14.56 -1.46 -12.84
C ASP A 58 13.61 -2.11 -11.83
N ILE A 59 13.07 -3.27 -12.17
CA ILE A 59 12.23 -4.06 -11.26
C ILE A 59 13.09 -4.75 -10.19
N GLU A 60 14.31 -5.18 -10.50
CA GLU A 60 15.25 -5.69 -9.51
C GLU A 60 15.66 -4.61 -8.50
N PHE A 61 15.85 -3.37 -8.96
CA PHE A 61 16.05 -2.23 -8.06
C PHE A 61 14.83 -1.93 -7.20
N LEU A 62 13.62 -2.02 -7.76
CA LEU A 62 12.39 -1.92 -6.97
C LEU A 62 12.33 -3.02 -5.90
N ALA A 63 12.62 -4.27 -6.26
CA ALA A 63 12.64 -5.39 -5.33
C ALA A 63 13.64 -5.17 -4.18
N GLN A 64 14.83 -4.62 -4.47
CA GLN A 64 15.80 -4.24 -3.44
C GLN A 64 15.27 -3.14 -2.51
N LEU A 65 14.58 -2.13 -3.05
CA LEU A 65 13.99 -1.06 -2.25
C LEU A 65 12.86 -1.59 -1.35
N VAL A 66 11.97 -2.42 -1.91
CA VAL A 66 10.87 -3.06 -1.17
C VAL A 66 11.41 -3.97 -0.07
N ALA A 67 12.45 -4.76 -0.32
CA ALA A 67 13.06 -5.61 0.71
C ALA A 67 13.69 -4.81 1.87
N GLN A 68 14.15 -3.58 1.62
CA GLN A 68 14.81 -2.74 2.62
C GLN A 68 13.85 -1.86 3.42
N LEU A 69 12.82 -1.31 2.75
CA LEU A 69 11.93 -0.29 3.32
C LEU A 69 10.50 -0.82 3.56
N GLY A 70 10.12 -1.91 2.89
CA GLY A 70 8.74 -2.38 2.78
C GLY A 70 7.97 -1.67 1.66
N GLY A 71 7.02 -2.38 1.06
CA GLY A 71 6.27 -1.91 -0.12
C GLY A 71 5.52 -0.59 0.12
N ARG A 72 4.87 -0.45 1.28
CA ARG A 72 4.15 0.78 1.64
C ARG A 72 5.06 2.02 1.68
N GLN A 73 6.22 1.91 2.32
CA GLN A 73 7.13 3.03 2.48
C GLN A 73 7.75 3.43 1.12
N VAL A 74 8.05 2.45 0.27
CA VAL A 74 8.47 2.73 -1.12
C VAL A 74 7.39 3.51 -1.86
N ALA A 75 6.14 3.05 -1.82
CA ALA A 75 5.03 3.74 -2.47
C ALA A 75 4.82 5.17 -1.94
N GLU A 76 4.92 5.39 -0.63
CA GLU A 76 4.85 6.73 -0.02
C GLU A 76 5.97 7.65 -0.52
N PHE A 77 7.20 7.15 -0.65
CA PHE A 77 8.31 7.94 -1.21
C PHE A 77 8.19 8.17 -2.71
N GLN A 78 7.68 7.20 -3.48
CA GLN A 78 7.40 7.36 -4.91
C GLN A 78 6.35 8.44 -5.12
N ASP A 79 5.22 8.37 -4.41
CA ASP A 79 4.15 9.37 -4.48
C ASP A 79 4.69 10.76 -4.09
N GLN A 80 5.36 10.89 -2.94
CA GLN A 80 5.91 12.17 -2.49
C GLN A 80 6.92 12.79 -3.47
N ALA A 81 7.73 11.96 -4.13
CA ALA A 81 8.72 12.43 -5.08
C ALA A 81 8.08 12.87 -6.40
N LEU A 82 7.16 12.07 -6.94
CA LEU A 82 6.50 12.36 -8.23
C LEU A 82 5.54 13.55 -8.14
N VAL A 83 4.83 13.73 -7.01
CA VAL A 83 4.04 14.96 -6.67
C VAL A 83 4.81 16.22 -6.98
N SER A 84 6.11 16.20 -6.73
CA SER A 84 6.91 17.41 -6.84
C SER A 84 7.09 17.85 -8.29
N VAL A 85 6.84 17.02 -9.30
CA VAL A 85 7.12 17.35 -10.71
C VAL A 85 5.99 17.07 -11.69
N GLU A 86 4.93 16.41 -11.26
CA GLU A 86 3.73 16.17 -12.08
C GLU A 86 2.62 17.21 -11.81
N GLY A 87 1.66 17.28 -12.73
CA GLY A 87 0.47 18.13 -12.60
C GLY A 87 -0.61 17.53 -11.68
N GLU A 88 -1.76 18.22 -11.61
CA GLU A 88 -2.91 17.80 -10.80
C GLU A 88 -3.43 16.40 -11.18
N ASP A 89 -3.31 16.02 -12.46
CA ASP A 89 -3.76 14.74 -12.99
C ASP A 89 -2.84 13.54 -12.68
N ARG A 90 -1.70 13.78 -12.02
CA ARG A 90 -0.77 12.72 -11.56
C ARG A 90 -0.27 11.80 -12.67
N GLU A 91 0.14 12.40 -13.79
CA GLU A 91 0.52 11.67 -15.02
C GLU A 91 1.65 10.66 -14.80
N LEU A 92 2.71 11.05 -14.07
CA LEU A 92 3.87 10.18 -13.82
C LEU A 92 3.52 9.06 -12.83
N THR A 93 2.77 9.37 -11.78
CA THR A 93 2.29 8.36 -10.83
C THR A 93 1.34 7.37 -11.50
N THR A 94 0.48 7.85 -12.41
CA THR A 94 -0.38 6.98 -13.23
C THR A 94 0.44 6.11 -14.18
N ALA A 95 1.44 6.67 -14.86
CA ALA A 95 2.33 5.92 -15.73
C ALA A 95 3.12 4.84 -14.96
N LEU A 96 3.61 5.16 -13.76
CA LEU A 96 4.28 4.20 -12.88
C LEU A 96 3.35 3.05 -12.48
N ALA A 97 2.13 3.38 -12.05
CA ALA A 97 1.13 2.39 -11.68
C ALA A 97 0.76 1.48 -12.86
N ARG A 98 0.60 2.03 -14.07
CA ARG A 98 0.36 1.24 -15.30
C ARG A 98 1.53 0.32 -15.60
N ALA A 99 2.75 0.85 -15.62
CA ALA A 99 3.96 0.07 -15.89
C ALA A 99 4.12 -1.11 -14.91
N LEU A 100 3.82 -0.90 -13.62
CA LEU A 100 3.85 -1.95 -12.62
C LEU A 100 2.68 -2.95 -12.78
N GLY A 101 1.46 -2.45 -13.01
CA GLY A 101 0.27 -3.29 -13.21
C GLY A 101 0.37 -4.20 -14.44
N GLU A 102 0.91 -3.67 -15.54
CA GLU A 102 1.22 -4.43 -16.76
C GLU A 102 2.15 -5.61 -16.48
N ARG A 103 3.19 -5.38 -15.68
CA ARG A 103 4.18 -6.40 -15.30
C ARG A 103 3.65 -7.38 -14.24
N ALA A 104 2.75 -6.92 -13.38
CA ALA A 104 2.13 -7.71 -12.32
C ALA A 104 1.06 -8.68 -12.86
N TRP A 105 0.19 -8.19 -13.76
CA TRP A 105 -1.04 -8.89 -14.13
C TRP A 105 -1.20 -9.12 -15.64
N GLY A 106 -0.35 -8.50 -16.45
CA GLY A 106 -0.20 -8.81 -17.87
C GLY A 106 -1.27 -8.18 -18.75
N LEU A 107 -1.05 -6.93 -19.20
CA LEU A 107 -1.53 -6.56 -20.53
C LEU A 107 -0.59 -7.24 -21.54
N GLN A 108 -1.14 -8.11 -22.39
CA GLN A 108 -0.42 -8.61 -23.56
C GLN A 108 -0.12 -7.42 -24.48
N GLY A 109 1.15 -7.00 -24.56
CA GLY A 109 1.50 -5.86 -25.42
C GLY A 109 2.93 -5.32 -25.30
N GLY A 110 3.85 -6.02 -24.66
CA GLY A 110 5.26 -5.62 -24.69
C GLY A 110 5.82 -5.79 -26.10
N ALA A 111 6.34 -4.71 -26.68
CA ALA A 111 7.14 -4.76 -27.90
C ALA A 111 8.22 -5.86 -27.79
N ALA A 112 8.54 -6.50 -28.91
CA ALA A 112 9.54 -7.55 -29.00
C ALA A 112 10.86 -7.11 -28.35
N GLY A 113 11.28 -7.79 -27.28
CA GLY A 113 12.53 -7.51 -26.55
C GLY A 113 12.38 -7.34 -25.03
N THR A 114 11.17 -7.17 -24.51
CA THR A 114 10.93 -7.16 -23.06
C THR A 114 11.05 -8.59 -22.52
N LEU A 115 12.03 -8.84 -21.64
CA LEU A 115 12.22 -10.12 -20.95
C LEU A 115 10.89 -10.64 -20.39
N ASP A 116 10.60 -11.92 -20.60
CA ASP A 116 9.38 -12.55 -20.10
C ASP A 116 9.46 -12.68 -18.57
N LEU A 117 8.87 -11.73 -17.84
CA LEU A 117 8.79 -11.77 -16.37
C LEU A 117 8.10 -13.05 -15.85
N ARG A 118 7.47 -13.87 -16.72
CA ARG A 118 6.97 -15.21 -16.35
C ARG A 118 8.05 -16.12 -15.78
N GLU A 119 9.32 -15.92 -16.15
CA GLU A 119 10.45 -16.68 -15.58
C GLU A 119 10.95 -16.13 -14.23
N ARG A 120 10.39 -15.00 -13.78
CA ARG A 120 10.77 -14.28 -12.54
C ARG A 120 9.54 -13.98 -11.68
N PRO A 121 8.87 -15.01 -11.12
CA PRO A 121 7.66 -14.83 -10.31
C PRO A 121 7.89 -13.98 -9.06
N ASP A 122 9.12 -13.93 -8.56
CA ASP A 122 9.56 -13.03 -7.49
C ASP A 122 9.35 -11.55 -7.86
N LEU A 123 9.75 -11.17 -9.07
CA LEU A 123 9.63 -9.79 -9.56
C LEU A 123 8.19 -9.42 -9.91
N VAL A 124 7.41 -10.37 -10.44
CA VAL A 124 5.97 -10.18 -10.69
C VAL A 124 5.23 -9.87 -9.38
N ALA A 125 5.55 -10.61 -8.30
CA ALA A 125 4.96 -10.36 -6.99
C ALA A 125 5.34 -8.98 -6.43
N VAL A 126 6.58 -8.55 -6.62
CA VAL A 126 7.04 -7.20 -6.23
C VAL A 126 6.27 -6.12 -6.98
N CYS A 127 6.07 -6.26 -8.30
CA CYS A 127 5.27 -5.32 -9.08
C CYS A 127 3.83 -5.25 -8.57
N ALA A 128 3.20 -6.41 -8.32
CA ALA A 128 1.82 -6.50 -7.82
C ALA A 128 1.68 -5.83 -6.44
N GLU A 129 2.63 -6.07 -5.54
CA GLU A 129 2.67 -5.42 -4.23
C GLU A 129 2.85 -3.90 -4.37
N ALA A 130 3.82 -3.45 -5.17
CA ALA A 130 4.15 -2.05 -5.33
C ALA A 130 2.98 -1.23 -5.92
N VAL A 131 2.36 -1.71 -7.01
CA VAL A 131 1.20 -1.02 -7.60
C VAL A 131 0.02 -0.98 -6.63
N THR A 132 -0.21 -2.06 -5.88
CA THR A 132 -1.32 -2.09 -4.91
C THR A 132 -1.08 -1.09 -3.78
N TRP A 133 0.14 -0.97 -3.26
CA TRP A 133 0.45 0.07 -2.27
C TRP A 133 0.31 1.48 -2.84
N LEU A 134 0.74 1.72 -4.09
CA LEU A 134 0.54 3.01 -4.77
C LEU A 134 -0.93 3.43 -4.85
N MET A 135 -1.87 2.48 -4.89
CA MET A 135 -3.32 2.74 -4.88
C MET A 135 -3.88 3.07 -3.49
N THR A 136 -3.08 2.95 -2.44
CA THR A 136 -3.52 3.17 -1.05
C THR A 136 -2.87 4.38 -0.37
N VAL A 137 -1.83 4.94 -0.98
CA VAL A 137 -1.06 6.09 -0.46
C VAL A 137 -1.43 7.36 -1.22
N GLY A 138 -1.23 8.53 -0.62
CA GLY A 138 -1.46 9.82 -1.28
C GLY A 138 -2.93 10.21 -1.43
N ASP A 139 -3.16 11.27 -2.21
CA ASP A 139 -4.50 11.84 -2.43
C ASP A 139 -5.34 10.98 -3.38
N ALA A 140 -6.66 11.06 -3.22
CA ALA A 140 -7.66 10.39 -4.07
C ALA A 140 -8.52 11.42 -4.81
N ALA A 141 -9.17 10.99 -5.90
CA ALA A 141 -10.16 11.80 -6.57
C ALA A 141 -11.30 12.20 -5.62
N ALA A 142 -11.86 13.39 -5.84
CA ALA A 142 -12.95 13.90 -5.00
C ALA A 142 -14.23 13.05 -5.10
N GLN A 143 -14.44 12.37 -6.23
CA GLN A 143 -15.61 11.55 -6.49
C GLN A 143 -15.21 10.14 -6.90
N VAL A 144 -15.88 9.14 -6.32
CA VAL A 144 -15.77 7.74 -6.73
C VAL A 144 -16.62 7.54 -7.98
N PRO A 145 -16.06 6.98 -9.08
CA PRO A 145 -16.82 6.72 -10.29
C PRO A 145 -17.91 5.68 -10.04
N ALA A 146 -19.07 5.87 -10.68
CA ALA A 146 -20.16 4.90 -10.62
C ALA A 146 -19.92 3.81 -11.67
N ILE A 147 -19.69 2.57 -11.21
CA ILE A 147 -19.50 1.40 -12.09
C ILE A 147 -20.79 0.60 -12.09
N THR A 148 -21.57 0.71 -13.17
CA THR A 148 -22.89 0.06 -13.31
C THR A 148 -22.89 -1.14 -14.26
N ASP A 149 -21.92 -1.22 -15.15
CA ASP A 149 -21.81 -2.23 -16.19
C ASP A 149 -20.34 -2.50 -16.56
N LEU A 150 -20.14 -3.46 -17.47
CA LEU A 150 -18.82 -3.88 -17.91
C LEU A 150 -18.06 -2.78 -18.64
N ASP A 151 -18.73 -1.98 -19.49
CA ASP A 151 -18.05 -0.92 -20.25
C ASP A 151 -17.52 0.17 -19.33
N ALA A 152 -18.30 0.57 -18.32
CA ALA A 152 -17.87 1.49 -17.27
C ALA A 152 -16.68 0.92 -16.48
N LEU A 153 -16.71 -0.38 -16.13
CA LEU A 153 -15.60 -1.04 -15.43
C LEU A 153 -14.32 -1.05 -16.29
N LEU A 154 -14.42 -1.40 -17.56
CA LEU A 154 -13.27 -1.42 -18.48
C LEU A 154 -12.74 -0.01 -18.77
N ALA A 155 -13.59 1.01 -18.76
CA ALA A 155 -13.17 2.40 -18.89
C ALA A 155 -12.24 2.84 -17.73
N VAL A 156 -12.50 2.39 -16.50
CA VAL A 156 -11.60 2.67 -15.35
C VAL A 156 -10.19 2.12 -15.60
N PHE A 157 -10.06 0.93 -16.17
CA PHE A 157 -8.74 0.34 -16.47
C PHE A 157 -8.04 1.02 -17.66
N ARG A 158 -8.81 1.29 -18.71
CA ARG A 158 -8.26 1.85 -19.95
C ARG A 158 -7.94 3.33 -19.83
N ASP A 159 -8.91 4.11 -19.36
CA ASP A 159 -8.88 5.58 -19.41
C ASP A 159 -8.61 6.22 -18.04
N GLY A 160 -8.82 5.47 -16.94
CA GLY A 160 -8.68 5.97 -15.58
C GLY A 160 -7.24 6.28 -15.16
N GLY A 161 -7.11 7.05 -14.08
CA GLY A 161 -5.83 7.46 -13.51
C GLY A 161 -5.70 7.08 -12.03
N VAL A 162 -4.51 7.28 -11.46
CA VAL A 162 -4.22 6.87 -10.08
C VAL A 162 -5.16 7.51 -9.05
N LEU A 163 -5.62 8.74 -9.27
CA LEU A 163 -6.56 9.41 -8.36
C LEU A 163 -7.92 8.68 -8.30
N GLU A 164 -8.43 8.25 -9.45
CA GLU A 164 -9.68 7.50 -9.55
C GLU A 164 -9.54 6.12 -8.93
N TRP A 165 -8.44 5.42 -9.23
CA TRP A 165 -8.13 4.11 -8.65
C TRP A 165 -7.95 4.19 -7.12
N ARG A 166 -7.36 5.26 -6.61
CA ARG A 166 -7.28 5.55 -5.16
C ARG A 166 -8.64 5.84 -4.55
N ALA A 167 -9.53 6.56 -5.25
CA ALA A 167 -10.89 6.80 -4.76
C ALA A 167 -11.67 5.48 -4.64
N LEU A 168 -11.58 4.60 -5.65
CA LEU A 168 -12.17 3.26 -5.62
C LEU A 168 -11.58 2.37 -4.51
N THR A 169 -10.25 2.42 -4.35
CA THR A 169 -9.53 1.68 -3.30
C THR A 169 -9.92 2.18 -1.92
N GLY A 170 -10.04 3.50 -1.74
CA GLY A 170 -10.51 4.13 -0.51
C GLY A 170 -11.95 3.76 -0.16
N ALA A 171 -12.86 3.78 -1.14
CA ALA A 171 -14.23 3.33 -0.96
C ALA A 171 -14.29 1.84 -0.56
N THR A 172 -13.48 1.01 -1.21
CA THR A 172 -13.38 -0.42 -0.88
C THR A 172 -12.80 -0.63 0.52
N ARG A 173 -11.84 0.19 0.95
CA ARG A 173 -11.28 0.12 2.32
C ARG A 173 -12.28 0.54 3.39
N ALA A 174 -13.18 1.47 3.09
CA ALA A 174 -14.25 1.85 4.00
C ALA A 174 -15.26 0.71 4.21
N GLU A 175 -15.51 -0.11 3.18
CA GLU A 175 -16.44 -1.24 3.23
C GLU A 175 -15.86 -2.52 2.57
N PRO A 176 -14.85 -3.17 3.17
CA PRO A 176 -14.06 -4.22 2.52
C PRO A 176 -14.81 -5.55 2.32
N TRP A 177 -15.94 -5.72 3.03
CA TRP A 177 -16.84 -6.87 2.93
C TRP A 177 -18.18 -6.55 2.26
N SER A 178 -18.31 -5.39 1.60
CA SER A 178 -19.54 -4.98 0.89
C SER A 178 -19.94 -5.88 -0.28
N GLY A 179 -19.01 -6.70 -0.78
CA GLY A 179 -19.18 -7.53 -1.98
C GLY A 179 -19.13 -6.72 -3.29
N ILE A 180 -18.76 -5.43 -3.26
CA ILE A 180 -18.69 -4.59 -4.46
C ILE A 180 -17.65 -5.12 -5.46
N ILE A 181 -16.48 -5.54 -4.99
CA ILE A 181 -15.46 -6.14 -5.85
C ILE A 181 -15.94 -7.47 -6.43
N ASP A 182 -16.67 -8.28 -5.66
CA ASP A 182 -17.22 -9.54 -6.15
C ASP A 182 -18.24 -9.31 -7.28
N LYS A 183 -19.03 -8.23 -7.19
CA LYS A 183 -19.92 -7.79 -8.28
C LYS A 183 -19.14 -7.35 -9.52
N HIS A 184 -18.06 -6.57 -9.36
CA HIS A 184 -17.22 -6.16 -10.49
C HIS A 184 -16.53 -7.37 -11.13
N LEU A 185 -16.01 -8.30 -10.32
CA LEU A 185 -15.42 -9.55 -10.81
C LEU A 185 -16.44 -10.39 -11.59
N ALA A 186 -17.70 -10.42 -11.17
CA ALA A 186 -18.77 -11.12 -11.88
C ALA A 186 -19.13 -10.50 -13.25
N MET A 187 -18.74 -9.25 -13.52
CA MET A 187 -18.90 -8.62 -14.84
C MET A 187 -17.80 -9.06 -15.81
N LEU A 188 -16.64 -9.46 -15.30
CA LEU A 188 -15.47 -9.81 -16.11
C LEU A 188 -15.52 -11.28 -16.53
N ASP A 189 -15.36 -11.52 -17.83
CA ASP A 189 -14.99 -12.86 -18.31
C ASP A 189 -13.53 -13.14 -17.92
N PRO A 190 -13.24 -14.17 -17.10
CA PRO A 190 -11.90 -14.45 -16.60
C PRO A 190 -10.94 -15.00 -17.67
N GLU A 191 -11.43 -15.45 -18.83
CA GLU A 191 -10.59 -15.87 -19.96
C GLU A 191 -10.21 -14.69 -20.87
N VAL A 192 -11.07 -13.67 -20.92
CA VAL A 192 -10.88 -12.47 -21.77
C VAL A 192 -10.19 -11.33 -21.00
N HIS A 193 -10.60 -11.10 -19.75
CA HIS A 193 -10.19 -9.97 -18.91
C HIS A 193 -9.29 -10.43 -17.75
N VAL A 194 -8.29 -11.25 -18.07
CA VAL A 194 -7.41 -11.89 -17.09
C VAL A 194 -6.71 -10.86 -16.20
N ALA A 195 -6.22 -9.76 -16.78
CA ALA A 195 -5.44 -8.76 -16.06
C ALA A 195 -6.32 -7.94 -15.10
N GLU A 196 -7.47 -7.48 -15.59
CA GLU A 196 -8.46 -6.74 -14.81
C GLU A 196 -8.94 -7.59 -13.63
N ALA A 197 -9.30 -8.85 -13.86
CA ALA A 197 -9.75 -9.75 -12.82
C ALA A 197 -8.67 -9.98 -11.73
N ARG A 198 -7.42 -10.22 -12.15
CA ARG A 198 -6.29 -10.41 -11.22
C ARG A 198 -5.98 -9.15 -10.41
N SER A 199 -6.05 -7.98 -11.04
CA SER A 199 -5.81 -6.71 -10.36
C SER A 199 -6.86 -6.43 -9.29
N LEU A 200 -8.15 -6.65 -9.58
CA LEU A 200 -9.24 -6.49 -8.61
C LEU A 200 -9.10 -7.46 -7.44
N GLN A 201 -8.73 -8.72 -7.72
CA GLN A 201 -8.46 -9.72 -6.68
C GLN A 201 -7.31 -9.28 -5.78
N ALA A 202 -6.18 -8.87 -6.36
CA ALA A 202 -5.01 -8.44 -5.60
C ALA A 202 -5.28 -7.21 -4.72
N VAL A 203 -5.98 -6.20 -5.26
CA VAL A 203 -6.38 -5.01 -4.52
C VAL A 203 -7.34 -5.39 -3.38
N SER A 204 -8.34 -6.24 -3.63
CA SER A 204 -9.30 -6.70 -2.61
C SER A 204 -8.60 -7.45 -1.47
N GLU A 205 -7.71 -8.39 -1.80
CA GLU A 205 -6.93 -9.14 -0.81
C GLU A 205 -6.03 -8.23 0.02
N MET A 206 -5.36 -7.26 -0.62
CA MET A 206 -4.53 -6.29 0.10
C MET A 206 -5.35 -5.42 1.04
N ILE A 207 -6.46 -4.85 0.56
CA ILE A 207 -7.32 -3.99 1.38
C ILE A 207 -7.85 -4.76 2.59
N ARG A 208 -8.30 -6.00 2.40
CA ARG A 208 -8.78 -6.84 3.51
C ARG A 208 -7.67 -7.07 4.54
N ARG A 209 -6.45 -7.40 4.11
CA ARG A 209 -5.30 -7.54 5.02
C ARG A 209 -5.00 -6.24 5.79
N ILE A 210 -5.00 -5.10 5.10
CA ILE A 210 -4.77 -3.79 5.74
C ILE A 210 -5.83 -3.52 6.81
N VAL A 211 -7.11 -3.74 6.49
CA VAL A 211 -8.20 -3.50 7.45
C VAL A 211 -8.12 -4.47 8.63
N GLU A 212 -7.86 -5.76 8.40
CA GLU A 212 -7.68 -6.75 9.48
C GLU A 212 -6.51 -6.38 10.41
N ASP A 213 -5.41 -5.86 9.86
CA ASP A 213 -4.26 -5.39 10.65
C ASP A 213 -4.60 -4.11 11.44
N ASP A 214 -5.33 -3.17 10.84
CA ASP A 214 -5.83 -1.96 11.51
C ASP A 214 -6.79 -2.32 12.66
N GLU A 215 -7.69 -3.28 12.45
CA GLU A 215 -8.59 -3.80 13.48
C GLU A 215 -7.83 -4.48 14.63
N ARG A 216 -6.81 -5.28 14.30
CA ARG A 216 -5.93 -5.90 15.31
C ARG A 216 -5.20 -4.84 16.14
N ALA A 217 -4.68 -3.80 15.49
CA ALA A 217 -4.03 -2.68 16.16
C ALA A 217 -5.02 -1.88 17.04
N ALA A 218 -6.25 -1.68 16.58
CA ALA A 218 -7.31 -1.00 17.33
C ALA A 218 -7.70 -1.80 18.59
N ILE A 219 -7.81 -3.13 18.48
CA ILE A 219 -8.07 -4.01 19.63
C ILE A 219 -6.90 -3.93 20.64
N ALA A 220 -5.66 -3.98 20.18
CA ALA A 220 -4.49 -3.85 21.04
C ALA A 220 -4.44 -2.49 21.75
N ALA A 221 -4.76 -1.40 21.04
CA ALA A 221 -4.89 -0.06 21.62
C ALA A 221 -6.01 0.02 22.67
N HIS A 222 -7.18 -0.56 22.36
CA HIS A 222 -8.30 -0.65 23.30
C HIS A 222 -7.91 -1.38 24.59
N ILE A 223 -7.18 -2.50 24.50
CA ILE A 223 -6.70 -3.24 25.67
C ILE A 223 -5.69 -2.43 26.47
N ARG A 224 -4.75 -1.75 25.81
CA ARG A 224 -3.78 -0.85 26.49
C ARG A 224 -4.50 0.25 27.26
N ASN A 225 -5.48 0.90 26.64
CA ASN A 225 -6.28 1.94 27.29
C ASN A 225 -7.08 1.38 28.48
N ALA A 226 -7.71 0.21 28.31
CA ALA A 226 -8.46 -0.45 29.37
C ALA A 226 -7.57 -0.81 30.58
N ILE A 227 -6.31 -1.17 30.37
CA ILE A 227 -5.32 -1.41 31.45
C ILE A 227 -4.91 -0.07 32.08
N ALA A 228 -4.51 0.91 31.28
CA ALA A 228 -4.02 2.21 31.75
C ALA A 228 -5.04 2.91 32.66
N GLU A 229 -6.33 2.86 32.30
CA GLU A 229 -7.43 3.43 33.09
C GLU A 229 -7.62 2.79 34.48
N THR A 230 -7.00 1.64 34.76
CA THR A 230 -7.09 0.98 36.08
C THR A 230 -6.00 1.38 37.06
N GLY A 231 -4.90 1.96 36.58
CA GLY A 231 -3.69 2.19 37.39
C GLY A 231 -2.93 0.91 37.79
N LEU A 232 -3.40 -0.29 37.40
CA LEU A 232 -2.76 -1.55 37.71
C LEU A 232 -1.56 -1.82 36.79
N THR A 233 -0.59 -2.56 37.31
CA THR A 233 0.44 -3.16 36.45
C THR A 233 -0.18 -4.22 35.53
N GLN A 234 0.46 -4.49 34.40
CA GLN A 234 0.00 -5.53 33.47
C GLN A 234 -0.12 -6.91 34.13
N ARG A 235 0.78 -7.22 35.09
CA ARG A 235 0.76 -8.49 35.82
C ARG A 235 -0.46 -8.62 36.74
N GLU A 236 -0.78 -7.56 37.49
CA GLU A 236 -1.96 -7.51 38.35
C GLU A 236 -3.24 -7.57 37.53
N PHE A 237 -3.28 -6.82 36.43
CA PHE A 237 -4.41 -6.86 35.51
C PHE A 237 -4.60 -8.24 34.88
N ALA A 238 -3.51 -8.93 34.48
CA ALA A 238 -3.57 -10.30 33.97
C ALA A 238 -4.21 -11.26 34.98
N ALA A 239 -3.83 -11.16 36.26
CA ALA A 239 -4.43 -11.94 37.34
C ALA A 239 -5.94 -11.64 37.49
N LEU A 240 -6.33 -10.36 37.45
CA LEU A 240 -7.74 -9.94 37.54
C LEU A 240 -8.59 -10.43 36.36
N VAL A 241 -8.01 -10.46 35.16
CA VAL A 241 -8.65 -11.01 33.95
C VAL A 241 -8.71 -12.54 34.02
N GLY A 242 -7.76 -13.17 34.72
CA GLY A 242 -7.58 -14.63 34.83
C GLY A 242 -6.84 -15.21 33.62
N THR A 243 -5.73 -14.57 33.23
CA THR A 243 -4.80 -15.03 32.18
C THR A 243 -3.35 -14.81 32.63
N SER A 244 -2.38 -15.40 31.93
CA SER A 244 -0.97 -15.15 32.22
C SER A 244 -0.51 -13.78 31.71
N SER A 245 0.51 -13.19 32.34
CA SER A 245 1.09 -11.92 31.90
C SER A 245 1.67 -12.01 30.47
N SER A 246 2.24 -13.16 30.10
CA SER A 246 2.74 -13.42 28.74
C SER A 246 1.61 -13.39 27.70
N ARG A 247 0.49 -14.08 27.97
CA ARG A 247 -0.67 -14.07 27.07
C ARG A 247 -1.37 -12.72 27.03
N LEU A 248 -1.40 -11.97 28.12
CA LEU A 248 -1.88 -10.59 28.09
C LEU A 248 -0.95 -9.70 27.26
N SER A 249 0.36 -9.93 27.32
CA SER A 249 1.34 -9.21 26.52
C SER A 249 1.10 -9.38 25.02
N THR A 250 0.83 -10.61 24.56
CA THR A 250 0.50 -10.84 23.14
C THR A 250 -0.75 -10.10 22.67
N TYR A 251 -1.73 -9.88 23.55
CA TYR A 251 -2.91 -9.08 23.22
C TYR A 251 -2.59 -7.58 23.20
N VAL A 252 -1.76 -7.11 24.14
CA VAL A 252 -1.32 -5.72 24.25
C VAL A 252 -0.44 -5.29 23.07
N THR A 253 0.41 -6.19 22.58
CA THR A 253 1.22 -5.94 21.38
C THR A 253 0.45 -6.16 20.09
N GLY A 254 -0.76 -6.73 20.15
CA GLY A 254 -1.54 -7.09 18.98
C GLY A 254 -0.96 -8.27 18.19
N SER A 255 -0.01 -9.04 18.74
CA SER A 255 0.48 -10.25 18.05
C SER A 255 -0.56 -11.36 18.00
N VAL A 256 -1.56 -11.31 18.89
CA VAL A 256 -2.72 -12.22 18.89
C VAL A 256 -3.97 -11.40 19.17
N THR A 257 -5.01 -11.57 18.35
CA THR A 257 -6.35 -11.04 18.65
C THR A 257 -7.02 -11.93 19.70
N PRO A 258 -7.46 -11.39 20.86
CA PRO A 258 -8.19 -12.19 21.85
C PRO A 258 -9.54 -12.63 21.31
N SER A 259 -10.04 -13.78 21.78
CA SER A 259 -11.43 -14.17 21.53
C SER A 259 -12.42 -13.15 22.11
N ALA A 260 -13.63 -13.09 21.55
CA ALA A 260 -14.69 -12.20 22.05
C ALA A 260 -14.96 -12.39 23.55
N ALA A 261 -14.95 -13.64 24.04
CA ALA A 261 -15.10 -13.94 25.46
C ALA A 261 -13.96 -13.36 26.32
N MET A 262 -12.72 -13.42 25.83
CA MET A 262 -11.56 -12.84 26.52
C MET A 262 -11.63 -11.31 26.52
N LEU A 263 -12.01 -10.69 25.41
CA LEU A 263 -12.19 -9.24 25.33
C LEU A 263 -13.28 -8.74 26.30
N LEU A 264 -14.40 -9.48 26.42
CA LEU A 264 -15.44 -9.19 27.41
C LEU A 264 -14.91 -9.32 28.85
N ARG A 265 -14.07 -10.31 29.15
CA ARG A 265 -13.43 -10.46 30.47
C ARG A 265 -12.50 -9.29 30.78
N ILE A 266 -11.68 -8.85 29.82
CA ILE A 266 -10.81 -7.67 29.92
C ILE A 266 -11.65 -6.43 30.26
N ASN A 267 -12.72 -6.18 29.49
CA ASN A 267 -13.59 -5.03 29.72
C ASN A 267 -14.27 -5.06 31.10
N ARG A 268 -14.72 -6.23 31.56
CA ARG A 268 -15.32 -6.40 32.89
C ARG A 268 -14.29 -6.22 34.01
N ALA A 269 -13.07 -6.72 33.84
CA ALA A 269 -11.97 -6.54 34.78
C ALA A 269 -11.61 -5.06 34.93
N ALA A 270 -11.43 -4.35 33.81
CA ALA A 270 -11.16 -2.91 33.80
C ALA A 270 -12.25 -2.10 34.51
N ARG A 271 -13.53 -2.38 34.21
CA ARG A 271 -14.66 -1.71 34.88
C ARG A 271 -14.70 -2.00 36.38
N ARG A 272 -14.40 -3.22 36.82
CA ARG A 272 -14.37 -3.58 38.25
C ARG A 272 -13.23 -2.88 38.99
N ALA A 273 -12.01 -2.89 38.43
CA ALA A 273 -10.85 -2.24 39.01
C ALA A 273 -11.10 -0.73 39.21
N ARG A 274 -11.68 -0.06 38.21
CA ARG A 274 -12.04 1.37 38.32
C ARG A 274 -13.04 1.67 39.42
N ARG A 275 -14.03 0.80 39.64
CA ARG A 275 -15.02 0.96 40.72
C ARG A 275 -14.43 0.69 42.09
N GLY A 276 -13.47 -0.24 42.19
CA GLY A 276 -12.77 -0.54 43.43
C GLY A 276 -11.82 0.58 43.87
N GLY A 277 -11.18 1.27 42.92
CA GLY A 277 -10.26 2.37 43.21
C GLY A 277 -10.91 3.75 43.43
N ALA A 278 -12.23 3.89 43.22
CA ALA A 278 -12.96 5.14 43.45
C ALA A 278 -13.70 5.18 44.82
N GLY A 279 -13.46 4.18 45.68
CA GLY A 279 -14.10 4.01 46.97
C GLY A 279 -13.14 4.00 48.18
N ASP A 280 -11.85 4.31 47.96
CA ASP A 280 -10.84 4.61 49.00
C ASP A 280 -10.50 6.12 48.95
#